data_AF-A0A1T4N2P4-F1
#
_entry.id   AF-A0A1T4N2P4-F1
#
_cell.length_a   1.000
_cell.length_b   1.000
_cell.length_c   1.000
_cell.angle_alpha   90.00
_cell.angle_beta   90.00
_cell.angle_gamma   90.00
#
_symmetry.space_group_name_H-M   'P 1'
#
loop_
_entity.id
_entity.type
_entity.pdbx_description
1 polymer ?
#
loop_
_entity_poly.entity_id
_entity_poly.type
_entity_poly.pdbx_seq_one_letter_code
_entity_poly.pdbx_strand_id
1 'polypeptide(L)'
;MDFKKSLIVTLLASGVFLNQNIALAEESNSSGMNYVDGTEETSSSGMDYVDGAEENQADSNHLMTESRSQEEVNLDEGIATEQIIVKITEEGYVTSHGDHYHYYNGEVPEDSIFLESIVTEEDLDSFEKVSEGANGWIVKKDDQYYVWLEEGKKASTVRSTDELLLQANGIDPKDAKAIVELRKDYHLTDDSLIVPVVDKTPEEVLKDLDLEGEPIVVYITEKEYVLLVGIDLYVFSGDVAEETYFSELLLAPSDYQLQDADVKQAIKDGFIVKIYDQYKVYQEKNNDHIIDIDTILQQVKKSFAEF
;
A
#
# COMPACT_ATOMS: atom_id res chain seq x y z
N MET A 1 -16.35 -24.44 14.93
CA MET A 1 -16.29 -23.45 13.84
C MET A 1 -16.28 -22.10 14.54
N ASP A 2 -15.37 -21.20 14.16
CA ASP A 2 -15.03 -19.93 14.83
C ASP A 2 -14.13 -19.96 16.07
N PHE A 3 -12.85 -20.30 15.89
CA PHE A 3 -11.80 -19.88 16.85
C PHE A 3 -10.39 -19.72 16.23
N LYS A 4 -10.16 -20.05 14.94
CA LYS A 4 -8.86 -19.87 14.28
C LYS A 4 -8.65 -18.48 13.65
N LYS A 5 -9.72 -17.71 13.36
CA LYS A 5 -9.61 -16.35 12.80
C LYS A 5 -9.07 -15.28 13.76
N SER A 6 -8.85 -15.61 15.05
CA SER A 6 -8.47 -14.60 16.07
C SER A 6 -6.96 -14.50 16.36
N LEU A 7 -6.09 -15.29 15.71
CA LEU A 7 -4.66 -15.31 16.07
C LEU A 7 -3.70 -14.82 14.98
N ILE A 8 -4.15 -14.66 13.73
CA ILE A 8 -3.26 -14.34 12.58
C ILE A 8 -3.22 -12.83 12.23
N VAL A 9 -4.08 -12.00 12.83
CA VAL A 9 -4.10 -10.53 12.57
C VAL A 9 -3.15 -9.74 13.50
N THR A 10 -2.46 -10.38 14.44
CA THR A 10 -1.72 -9.67 15.50
C THR A 10 -0.21 -9.51 15.26
N LEU A 11 0.35 -10.02 14.15
CA LEU A 11 1.76 -9.76 13.83
C LEU A 11 1.93 -9.41 12.35
N LEU A 12 2.59 -8.26 12.09
CA LEU A 12 2.94 -7.66 10.78
C LEU A 12 1.94 -6.67 10.17
N ALA A 13 1.24 -5.91 11.01
CA ALA A 13 0.77 -4.59 10.62
C ALA A 13 0.98 -3.63 11.78
N SER A 14 2.23 -3.17 11.97
CA SER A 14 2.46 -1.84 12.54
C SER A 14 2.07 -0.79 11.48
N GLY A 15 0.79 -0.80 11.12
CA GLY A 15 0.11 0.10 10.20
C GLY A 15 -1.18 0.49 10.89
N VAL A 16 -1.16 1.67 11.48
CA VAL A 16 -2.21 2.24 12.33
C VAL A 16 -3.55 2.25 11.59
N PHE A 17 -4.50 1.46 12.09
CA PHE A 17 -5.96 1.65 12.03
C PHE A 17 -6.58 2.36 10.79
N LEU A 18 -6.89 1.64 9.71
CA LEU A 18 -8.00 2.02 8.81
C LEU A 18 -9.34 1.48 9.36
N ASN A 19 -9.84 2.10 10.44
CA ASN A 19 -11.27 2.20 10.77
C ASN A 19 -11.46 2.80 12.18
N GLN A 20 -10.88 3.97 12.41
CA GLN A 20 -11.41 4.83 13.47
C GLN A 20 -11.91 6.11 12.84
N ASN A 21 -13.17 6.43 13.14
CA ASN A 21 -13.77 7.73 12.94
C ASN A 21 -12.73 8.81 13.31
N ILE A 22 -12.16 9.47 12.30
CA ILE A 22 -11.41 10.71 12.51
C ILE A 22 -12.47 11.73 12.94
N ALA A 23 -12.73 11.77 14.25
CA ALA A 23 -13.48 12.81 14.89
C ALA A 23 -12.64 14.08 14.79
N LEU A 24 -13.06 14.98 13.91
CA LEU A 24 -12.57 16.35 13.91
C LEU A 24 -13.04 16.98 15.22
N ALA A 25 -12.09 17.44 16.04
CA ALA A 25 -12.39 18.10 17.29
C ALA A 25 -13.06 19.46 17.00
N GLU A 26 -14.35 19.57 17.25
CA GLU A 26 -15.00 20.86 17.48
C GLU A 26 -14.50 21.44 18.82
N GLU A 27 -14.08 22.71 18.80
CA GLU A 27 -13.66 23.46 19.98
C GLU A 27 -14.71 23.44 21.11
N SER A 28 -14.29 23.13 22.34
CA SER A 28 -14.59 23.98 23.50
C SER A 28 -13.86 23.55 24.78
N ASN A 29 -13.21 24.56 25.39
CA ASN A 29 -12.96 24.77 26.81
C ASN A 29 -12.36 23.66 27.71
N SER A 30 -11.15 23.96 28.19
CA SER A 30 -10.79 24.02 29.63
C SER A 30 -11.36 22.92 30.53
N SER A 31 -10.52 21.94 30.89
CA SER A 31 -10.13 21.64 32.28
C SER A 31 -9.17 20.46 32.28
N GLY A 32 -8.02 20.66 32.93
CA GLY A 32 -6.92 19.70 32.92
C GLY A 32 -7.18 18.42 33.71
N MET A 33 -6.19 17.54 33.67
CA MET A 33 -5.85 16.60 34.73
C MET A 33 -4.41 16.15 34.53
N ASN A 34 -3.55 16.58 35.46
CA ASN A 34 -2.20 16.07 35.66
C ASN A 34 -2.24 14.62 36.14
N TYR A 35 -1.37 13.78 35.58
CA TYR A 35 -0.78 12.68 36.33
C TYR A 35 0.74 12.83 36.27
N VAL A 36 1.30 13.18 37.43
CA VAL A 36 2.73 13.14 37.75
C VAL A 36 2.91 12.01 38.76
N ASP A 37 3.87 11.12 38.48
CA ASP A 37 4.75 10.47 39.47
C ASP A 37 5.84 9.73 38.65
N GLY A 38 7.15 9.82 38.85
CA GLY A 38 7.97 10.48 39.85
C GLY A 38 9.34 9.78 39.81
N THR A 39 10.42 10.53 39.63
CA THR A 39 11.74 10.25 40.24
C THR A 39 12.55 11.54 40.21
N GLU A 40 12.80 12.06 41.41
CA GLU A 40 13.68 13.19 41.68
C GLU A 40 15.15 12.74 41.62
N GLU A 41 16.04 13.61 41.15
CA GLU A 41 17.13 14.18 41.98
C GLU A 41 17.85 15.33 41.22
N THR A 42 17.69 16.50 41.85
CA THR A 42 18.39 17.81 41.81
C THR A 42 19.86 17.83 41.31
N SER A 43 20.50 18.90 40.83
CA SER A 43 20.29 20.36 40.86
C SER A 43 21.30 21.04 39.90
N SER A 44 20.93 22.17 39.29
CA SER A 44 21.78 23.36 39.11
C SER A 44 21.03 24.44 38.33
N SER A 45 20.73 25.55 39.00
CA SER A 45 20.04 26.72 38.48
C SER A 45 20.81 27.45 37.37
N GLY A 46 20.06 27.98 36.41
CA GLY A 46 20.52 28.95 35.42
C GLY A 46 19.36 29.37 34.52
N MET A 47 18.46 30.20 35.03
CA MET A 47 17.49 30.92 34.20
C MET A 47 18.27 31.86 33.28
N ASP A 48 18.07 31.75 31.97
CA ASP A 48 18.26 32.86 31.06
C ASP A 48 17.11 32.86 30.06
N TYR A 49 16.27 33.89 30.16
CA TYR A 49 15.23 34.18 29.18
C TYR A 49 15.90 34.88 28.01
N VAL A 50 16.01 34.19 26.87
CA VAL A 50 16.20 34.86 25.57
C VAL A 50 15.18 34.30 24.59
N ASP A 51 14.22 35.17 24.30
CA ASP A 51 13.17 35.07 23.28
C ASP A 51 13.80 35.32 21.90
N GLY A 52 13.53 34.44 20.93
CA GLY A 52 14.10 34.54 19.58
C GLY A 52 14.05 33.25 18.77
N ALA A 53 12.83 32.81 18.47
CA ALA A 53 12.40 31.89 17.41
C ALA A 53 13.47 31.16 16.57
N GLU A 54 13.63 29.86 16.84
CA GLU A 54 13.82 28.76 15.87
C GLU A 54 13.92 27.43 16.65
N GLU A 55 12.89 26.58 16.57
CA GLU A 55 12.95 25.11 16.82
C GLU A 55 11.59 24.54 16.36
N ASN A 56 11.48 23.80 15.25
CA ASN A 56 11.90 22.40 15.10
C ASN A 56 11.65 21.57 16.35
N GLN A 57 10.38 21.22 16.58
CA GLN A 57 10.01 20.01 17.31
C GLN A 57 9.05 19.19 16.46
N ALA A 58 9.53 18.02 16.07
CA ALA A 58 8.76 16.95 15.46
C ALA A 58 7.71 16.47 16.47
N ASP A 59 6.46 16.85 16.21
CA ASP A 59 5.28 16.26 16.83
C ASP A 59 4.54 15.51 15.71
N SER A 60 4.83 14.21 15.60
CA SER A 60 4.28 13.33 14.58
C SER A 60 2.81 13.02 14.90
N ASN A 61 1.93 13.99 14.60
CA ASN A 61 0.49 13.83 14.31
C ASN A 61 -0.23 15.18 14.13
N HIS A 62 0.47 16.22 13.67
CA HIS A 62 -0.18 17.48 13.33
C HIS A 62 -0.63 17.43 11.87
N LEU A 63 -1.93 17.27 11.62
CA LEU A 63 -2.55 17.61 10.34
C LEU A 63 -2.31 19.11 10.10
N MET A 64 -1.20 19.42 9.44
CA MET A 64 -0.92 20.78 8.99
C MET A 64 -1.86 21.05 7.81
N THR A 65 -2.63 22.12 7.91
CA THR A 65 -3.38 22.64 6.77
C THR A 65 -2.37 23.08 5.70
N GLU A 66 -2.35 22.39 4.57
CA GLU A 66 -1.48 22.75 3.45
C GLU A 66 -2.01 24.00 2.77
N SER A 67 -1.16 25.02 2.67
CA SER A 67 -1.45 26.26 1.94
C SER A 67 -0.94 26.22 0.50
N ARG A 68 -0.15 25.20 0.15
CA ARG A 68 0.43 24.94 -1.16
C ARG A 68 -0.51 24.09 -2.01
N SER A 69 -0.38 24.15 -3.34
CA SER A 69 -1.11 23.22 -4.20
C SER A 69 -0.54 21.79 -4.08
N GLN A 70 -1.33 20.77 -4.45
CA GLN A 70 -0.85 19.38 -4.49
C GLN A 70 0.43 19.26 -5.35
N GLU A 71 0.48 19.97 -6.48
CA GLU A 71 1.64 19.98 -7.39
C GLU A 71 2.91 20.55 -6.73
N GLU A 72 2.76 21.60 -5.90
CA GLU A 72 3.87 22.20 -5.16
C GLU A 72 4.38 21.26 -4.06
N VAL A 73 3.49 20.58 -3.35
CA VAL A 73 3.86 19.57 -2.34
C VAL A 73 4.61 18.41 -3.01
N ASN A 74 4.08 17.88 -4.12
CA ASN A 74 4.73 16.81 -4.89
C ASN A 74 6.15 17.19 -5.33
N LEU A 75 6.35 18.43 -5.79
CA LEU A 75 7.64 18.92 -6.24
C LEU A 75 8.64 19.06 -5.08
N ASP A 76 8.19 19.56 -3.93
CA ASP A 76 9.02 19.81 -2.75
C ASP A 76 9.47 18.50 -2.08
N GLU A 77 8.56 17.54 -1.96
CA GLU A 77 8.87 16.24 -1.36
C GLU A 77 9.72 15.38 -2.30
N GLY A 78 9.70 15.67 -3.60
CA GLY A 78 10.50 14.95 -4.60
C GLY A 78 10.10 13.48 -4.72
N ILE A 79 8.88 13.14 -4.29
CA ILE A 79 8.35 11.78 -4.27
C ILE A 79 7.55 11.56 -5.55
N ALA A 80 7.78 10.42 -6.20
CA ALA A 80 7.04 9.98 -7.38
C ALA A 80 5.77 9.18 -7.01
N THR A 81 5.24 9.36 -5.80
CA THR A 81 4.01 8.68 -5.34
C THR A 81 2.79 9.53 -5.68
N GLU A 82 1.64 8.88 -5.74
CA GLU A 82 0.38 9.53 -6.07
C GLU A 82 -0.19 10.24 -4.84
N GLN A 83 -0.82 11.40 -5.02
CA GLN A 83 -1.71 11.96 -3.99
C GLN A 83 -3.09 11.35 -4.13
N ILE A 84 -3.43 10.44 -3.23
CA ILE A 84 -4.72 9.75 -3.25
C ILE A 84 -5.65 10.42 -2.24
N ILE A 85 -6.77 10.98 -2.69
CA ILE A 85 -7.81 11.52 -1.80
C ILE A 85 -8.47 10.37 -1.06
N VAL A 86 -8.36 10.39 0.27
CA VAL A 86 -8.91 9.35 1.16
C VAL A 86 -10.16 9.82 1.90
N LYS A 87 -10.40 11.14 1.98
CA LYS A 87 -11.58 11.72 2.64
C LYS A 87 -11.92 13.08 2.06
N ILE A 88 -13.21 13.35 1.95
CA ILE A 88 -13.75 14.66 1.57
C ILE A 88 -14.65 15.17 2.71
N THR A 89 -14.63 16.47 2.94
CA THR A 89 -15.42 17.18 3.94
C THR A 89 -16.03 18.44 3.32
N GLU A 90 -16.88 19.12 4.07
CA GLU A 90 -17.46 20.40 3.62
C GLU A 90 -16.39 21.50 3.43
N GLU A 91 -15.36 21.50 4.27
CA GLU A 91 -14.34 22.56 4.29
C GLU A 91 -13.12 22.25 3.40
N GLY A 92 -12.95 20.99 2.98
CA GLY A 92 -11.74 20.53 2.32
C GLY A 92 -11.65 19.02 2.14
N TYR A 93 -10.46 18.52 1.87
CA TYR A 93 -10.20 17.09 1.63
C TYR A 93 -8.85 16.66 2.20
N VAL A 94 -8.70 15.35 2.41
CA VAL A 94 -7.48 14.72 2.90
C VAL A 94 -6.88 13.85 1.80
N THR A 95 -5.62 14.05 1.47
CA THR A 95 -4.85 13.15 0.59
C THR A 95 -3.90 12.30 1.41
N SER A 96 -3.50 11.15 0.85
CA SER A 96 -2.37 10.36 1.29
C SER A 96 -1.31 10.32 0.20
N HIS A 97 -0.04 10.43 0.62
CA HIS A 97 1.15 10.21 -0.22
C HIS A 97 1.68 8.78 -0.11
N GLY A 98 0.86 7.87 0.46
CA GLY A 98 1.28 6.55 0.90
C GLY A 98 1.57 6.54 2.39
N ASP A 99 2.72 7.08 2.79
CA ASP A 99 3.25 6.96 4.16
C ASP A 99 2.78 8.06 5.13
N HIS A 100 2.16 9.12 4.62
CA HIS A 100 1.57 10.21 5.41
C HIS A 100 0.34 10.83 4.74
N TYR A 101 -0.23 11.86 5.39
CA TYR A 101 -1.45 12.54 4.97
C TYR A 101 -1.30 14.06 4.96
N HIS A 102 -1.99 14.72 4.02
CA HIS A 102 -2.16 16.17 4.00
C HIS A 102 -3.63 16.55 4.02
N TYR A 103 -3.91 17.71 4.61
CA TYR A 103 -5.23 18.32 4.56
C TYR A 103 -5.18 19.60 3.74
N TYR A 104 -6.10 19.70 2.78
CA TYR A 104 -6.27 20.87 1.91
C TYR A 104 -7.64 21.48 2.14
N ASN A 105 -7.69 22.81 2.23
CA ASN A 105 -8.95 23.56 2.25
C ASN A 105 -9.49 23.76 0.83
N GLY A 106 -10.81 23.78 0.70
CA GLY A 106 -11.51 24.12 -0.53
C GLY A 106 -11.86 22.94 -1.41
N GLU A 107 -12.09 23.22 -2.69
CA GLU A 107 -12.62 22.23 -3.65
C GLU A 107 -11.57 21.22 -4.08
N VAL A 108 -12.01 19.98 -4.32
CA VAL A 108 -11.20 18.91 -4.88
C VAL A 108 -10.79 19.25 -6.33
N PRO A 109 -9.49 19.17 -6.69
CA PRO A 109 -9.03 19.39 -8.06
C PRO A 109 -9.61 18.38 -9.08
N GLU A 110 -9.81 18.83 -10.31
CA GLU A 110 -10.48 18.04 -11.36
C GLU A 110 -9.79 16.72 -11.72
N ASP A 111 -8.47 16.67 -11.64
CA ASP A 111 -7.60 15.54 -12.01
C ASP A 111 -7.15 14.68 -10.82
N SER A 112 -7.87 14.77 -9.71
CA SER A 112 -7.56 14.03 -8.49
C SER A 112 -7.70 12.51 -8.64
N ILE A 113 -6.91 11.79 -7.86
CA ILE A 113 -7.00 10.33 -7.66
C ILE A 113 -7.75 10.09 -6.35
N PHE A 114 -8.63 9.08 -6.31
CA PHE A 114 -9.50 8.79 -5.18
C PHE A 114 -9.27 7.37 -4.64
N LEU A 115 -9.40 7.20 -3.34
CA LEU A 115 -9.48 5.88 -2.73
C LEU A 115 -10.83 5.24 -3.03
N GLU A 116 -10.85 3.94 -3.33
CA GLU A 116 -12.07 3.20 -3.65
C GLU A 116 -13.18 3.33 -2.59
N SER A 117 -12.80 3.46 -1.31
CA SER A 117 -13.73 3.48 -0.18
C SER A 117 -14.62 4.72 -0.14
N ILE A 118 -14.24 5.79 -0.85
CA ILE A 118 -15.05 7.00 -0.99
C ILE A 118 -15.77 7.08 -2.33
N VAL A 119 -15.63 6.06 -3.20
CA VAL A 119 -16.34 5.97 -4.48
C VAL A 119 -17.67 5.26 -4.28
N THR A 120 -18.75 5.82 -4.81
CA THR A 120 -20.09 5.20 -4.73
C THR A 120 -20.48 4.49 -6.02
N GLU A 121 -21.17 3.36 -5.86
CA GLU A 121 -21.81 2.60 -6.94
C GLU A 121 -23.31 2.93 -7.09
N GLU A 122 -23.87 3.72 -6.17
CA GLU A 122 -25.28 4.09 -6.21
C GLU A 122 -25.57 5.09 -7.36
N ASP A 123 -26.81 5.11 -7.82
CA ASP A 123 -27.25 6.06 -8.84
C ASP A 123 -27.06 7.50 -8.36
N LEU A 124 -26.53 8.36 -9.23
CA LEU A 124 -26.22 9.77 -8.95
C LEU A 124 -27.41 10.55 -8.34
N ASP A 125 -28.64 10.22 -8.76
CA ASP A 125 -29.87 10.85 -8.26
C ASP A 125 -30.19 10.51 -6.79
N SER A 126 -29.45 9.57 -6.19
CA SER A 126 -29.55 9.21 -4.77
C SER A 126 -28.84 10.20 -3.83
N PHE A 127 -28.12 11.18 -4.38
CA PHE A 127 -27.27 12.09 -3.62
C PHE A 127 -27.57 13.57 -3.89
N GLU A 128 -27.17 14.41 -2.95
CA GLU A 128 -26.96 15.84 -3.19
C GLU A 128 -25.67 16.04 -4.00
N LYS A 129 -25.74 16.80 -5.08
CA LYS A 129 -24.57 17.15 -5.89
C LYS A 129 -23.87 18.35 -5.28
N VAL A 130 -22.60 18.18 -4.88
CA VAL A 130 -21.81 19.22 -4.23
C VAL A 130 -21.00 19.99 -5.28
N SER A 131 -20.22 19.28 -6.09
CA SER A 131 -19.42 19.86 -7.17
C SER A 131 -19.27 18.88 -8.34
N GLU A 132 -19.07 19.43 -9.53
CA GLU A 132 -18.78 18.69 -10.76
C GLU A 132 -17.26 18.63 -10.95
N GLY A 133 -16.74 17.46 -11.30
CA GLY A 133 -15.33 17.25 -11.65
C GLY A 133 -15.19 16.64 -13.06
N ALA A 134 -13.96 16.55 -13.57
CA ALA A 134 -13.71 16.11 -14.94
C ALA A 134 -14.20 14.68 -15.28
N ASN A 135 -14.35 13.83 -14.26
CA ASN A 135 -14.71 12.41 -14.42
C ASN A 135 -15.97 12.00 -13.65
N GLY A 136 -16.71 12.97 -13.08
CA GLY A 136 -17.87 12.68 -12.25
C GLY A 136 -18.26 13.82 -11.31
N TRP A 137 -18.80 13.46 -10.14
CA TRP A 137 -19.35 14.40 -9.17
C TRP A 137 -18.83 14.10 -7.78
N ILE A 138 -18.52 15.14 -7.02
CA ILE A 138 -18.51 15.05 -5.55
C ILE A 138 -19.95 15.15 -5.08
N VAL A 139 -20.36 14.17 -4.28
CA VAL A 139 -21.76 14.00 -3.87
C VAL A 139 -21.85 13.79 -2.36
N LYS A 140 -23.01 14.13 -1.78
CA LYS A 140 -23.27 14.05 -0.34
C LYS A 140 -24.55 13.27 -0.05
N LYS A 141 -24.51 12.41 0.97
CA LYS A 141 -25.67 11.69 1.52
C LYS A 141 -25.43 11.42 3.00
N ASP A 142 -26.42 11.72 3.85
CA ASP A 142 -26.36 11.53 5.31
C ASP A 142 -25.10 12.13 5.97
N ASP A 143 -24.74 13.35 5.57
CA ASP A 143 -23.54 14.07 6.02
C ASP A 143 -22.18 13.43 5.69
N GLN A 144 -22.18 12.42 4.80
CA GLN A 144 -20.98 11.79 4.26
C GLN A 144 -20.78 12.19 2.80
N TYR A 145 -19.52 12.44 2.43
CA TYR A 145 -19.11 12.82 1.08
C TYR A 145 -18.56 11.60 0.35
N TYR A 146 -18.94 11.48 -0.93
CA TYR A 146 -18.51 10.43 -1.83
C TYR A 146 -18.14 11.02 -3.19
N VAL A 147 -17.53 10.17 -4.00
CA VAL A 147 -17.21 10.43 -5.40
C VAL A 147 -18.10 9.52 -6.24
N TRP A 148 -18.95 10.11 -7.06
CA TRP A 148 -19.65 9.39 -8.11
C TRP A 148 -18.85 9.57 -9.41
N LEU A 149 -18.57 8.48 -10.13
CA LEU A 149 -17.75 8.50 -11.34
C LEU A 149 -18.56 8.05 -12.56
N GLU A 150 -18.33 8.70 -13.70
CA GLU A 150 -18.90 8.25 -14.98
C GLU A 150 -18.40 6.84 -15.34
N GLU A 151 -19.20 6.14 -16.16
CA GLU A 151 -18.88 4.79 -16.61
C GLU A 151 -17.50 4.74 -17.30
N GLY A 152 -16.67 3.79 -16.88
CA GLY A 152 -15.32 3.58 -17.44
C GLY A 152 -14.23 4.50 -16.89
N LYS A 153 -14.54 5.46 -16.01
CA LYS A 153 -13.54 6.40 -15.46
C LYS A 153 -12.74 5.89 -14.26
N LYS A 154 -13.22 4.83 -13.60
CA LYS A 154 -12.61 4.31 -12.37
C LYS A 154 -11.15 3.89 -12.54
N ALA A 155 -10.82 3.16 -13.60
CA ALA A 155 -9.49 2.56 -13.77
C ALA A 155 -8.33 3.58 -13.85
N SER A 156 -8.62 4.84 -14.25
CA SER A 156 -7.62 5.90 -14.30
C SER A 156 -7.61 6.80 -13.07
N THR A 157 -8.66 6.79 -12.25
CA THR A 157 -8.89 7.78 -11.18
C THR A 157 -9.03 7.17 -9.79
N VAL A 158 -9.15 5.85 -9.66
CA VAL A 158 -9.38 5.17 -8.39
C VAL A 158 -8.20 4.27 -8.06
N ARG A 159 -7.78 4.26 -6.79
CA ARG A 159 -6.85 3.29 -6.22
C ARG A 159 -7.57 2.45 -5.17
N SER A 160 -7.25 1.17 -5.14
CA SER A 160 -7.69 0.25 -4.11
C SER A 160 -7.00 0.53 -2.77
N THR A 161 -7.57 -0.01 -1.70
CA THR A 161 -6.96 0.04 -0.36
C THR A 161 -5.62 -0.69 -0.33
N ASP A 162 -5.47 -1.77 -1.11
CA ASP A 162 -4.21 -2.51 -1.21
C ASP A 162 -3.15 -1.75 -2.01
N GLU A 163 -3.52 -1.04 -3.08
CA GLU A 163 -2.60 -0.12 -3.77
C GLU A 163 -2.08 0.96 -2.82
N LEU A 164 -2.98 1.56 -2.02
CA LEU A 164 -2.58 2.55 -1.01
C LEU A 164 -1.67 1.94 0.06
N LEU A 165 -1.98 0.74 0.56
CA LEU A 165 -1.16 0.02 1.53
C LEU A 165 0.26 -0.24 1.00
N LEU A 166 0.36 -0.66 -0.27
CA LEU A 166 1.65 -0.91 -0.92
C LEU A 166 2.45 0.39 -1.08
N GLN A 167 1.81 1.47 -1.55
CA GLN A 167 2.46 2.78 -1.66
C GLN A 167 2.91 3.31 -0.29
N ALA A 168 2.14 3.07 0.77
CA ALA A 168 2.50 3.39 2.15
C ALA A 168 3.75 2.64 2.66
N ASN A 169 4.08 1.52 2.03
CA ASN A 169 5.28 0.74 2.31
C ASN A 169 6.39 0.99 1.26
N GLY A 170 6.30 2.07 0.50
CA GLY A 170 7.34 2.52 -0.43
C GLY A 170 7.35 1.79 -1.77
N ILE A 171 6.32 1.01 -2.08
CA ILE A 171 6.18 0.35 -3.39
C ILE A 171 5.74 1.39 -4.43
N ASP A 172 6.41 1.39 -5.59
CA ASP A 172 6.08 2.30 -6.69
C ASP A 172 4.60 2.13 -7.13
N PRO A 173 3.85 3.20 -7.46
CA PRO A 173 2.45 3.10 -7.84
C PRO A 173 2.17 2.12 -8.99
N LYS A 174 3.07 2.03 -9.98
CA LYS A 174 2.95 1.08 -11.10
C LYS A 174 3.07 -0.35 -10.60
N ASP A 175 4.03 -0.61 -9.73
CA ASP A 175 4.26 -1.94 -9.15
C ASP A 175 3.15 -2.31 -8.16
N ALA A 176 2.67 -1.37 -7.35
CA ALA A 176 1.54 -1.56 -6.44
C ALA A 176 0.30 -2.05 -7.21
N LYS A 177 -0.01 -1.38 -8.33
CA LYS A 177 -1.10 -1.80 -9.22
C LYS A 177 -0.86 -3.19 -9.81
N ALA A 178 0.34 -3.46 -10.32
CA ALA A 178 0.67 -4.77 -10.90
C ALA A 178 0.54 -5.90 -9.87
N ILE A 179 0.94 -5.65 -8.61
CA ILE A 179 0.84 -6.62 -7.51
C ILE A 179 -0.63 -6.91 -7.18
N VAL A 180 -1.49 -5.89 -7.13
CA VAL A 180 -2.94 -6.09 -6.94
C VAL A 180 -3.55 -6.87 -8.12
N GLU A 181 -3.11 -6.60 -9.35
CA GLU A 181 -3.57 -7.31 -10.55
C GLU A 181 -3.17 -8.80 -10.57
N LEU A 182 -2.16 -9.23 -9.80
CA LEU A 182 -1.80 -10.65 -9.64
C LEU A 182 -2.98 -11.47 -9.12
N ARG A 183 -3.92 -10.88 -8.36
CA ARG A 183 -5.13 -11.59 -7.93
C ARG A 183 -5.90 -12.17 -9.11
N LYS A 184 -5.98 -11.43 -10.21
CA LYS A 184 -6.63 -11.89 -11.43
C LYS A 184 -5.83 -13.01 -12.10
N ASP A 185 -4.52 -12.85 -12.21
CA ASP A 185 -3.64 -13.81 -12.89
C ASP A 185 -3.61 -15.17 -12.19
N TYR A 186 -3.69 -15.19 -10.85
CA TYR A 186 -3.67 -16.40 -10.03
C TYR A 186 -5.05 -16.84 -9.51
N HIS A 187 -6.14 -16.22 -9.99
CA HIS A 187 -7.52 -16.50 -9.56
C HIS A 187 -7.72 -16.43 -8.03
N LEU A 188 -7.08 -15.45 -7.40
CA LEU A 188 -7.27 -15.12 -5.99
C LEU A 188 -8.60 -14.39 -5.80
N THR A 189 -9.09 -14.34 -4.56
CA THR A 189 -10.36 -13.68 -4.20
C THR A 189 -10.11 -12.49 -3.28
N ASP A 190 -11.16 -11.76 -2.92
CA ASP A 190 -11.09 -10.66 -1.94
C ASP A 190 -10.71 -11.15 -0.53
N ASP A 191 -10.78 -12.46 -0.26
CA ASP A 191 -10.29 -13.06 0.99
C ASP A 191 -8.75 -13.19 1.02
N SER A 192 -8.09 -13.11 -0.14
CA SER A 192 -6.63 -13.17 -0.26
C SER A 192 -5.98 -11.87 0.18
N LEU A 193 -5.03 -11.96 1.11
CA LEU A 193 -4.30 -10.81 1.64
C LEU A 193 -3.12 -10.43 0.74
N ILE A 194 -2.81 -9.13 0.74
CA ILE A 194 -1.55 -8.60 0.24
C ILE A 194 -0.83 -8.00 1.45
N VAL A 195 0.36 -8.53 1.75
CA VAL A 195 1.07 -8.24 2.99
C VAL A 195 2.49 -7.74 2.66
N PRO A 196 2.73 -6.42 2.73
CA PRO A 196 4.09 -5.90 2.81
C PRO A 196 4.78 -6.44 4.07
N VAL A 197 5.91 -7.10 3.91
CA VAL A 197 6.66 -7.69 5.03
C VAL A 197 7.84 -6.80 5.37
N VAL A 198 7.88 -6.36 6.64
CA VAL A 198 8.95 -5.55 7.20
C VAL A 198 9.66 -6.34 8.30
N ASP A 199 10.99 -6.23 8.34
CA ASP A 199 11.87 -6.79 9.39
C ASP A 199 11.79 -8.31 9.61
N LYS A 200 11.31 -9.08 8.61
CA LYS A 200 11.33 -10.55 8.64
C LYS A 200 11.80 -11.15 7.32
N THR A 201 12.46 -12.30 7.41
CA THR A 201 12.78 -13.10 6.21
C THR A 201 11.59 -13.94 5.75
N PRO A 202 11.57 -14.39 4.49
CA PRO A 202 10.57 -15.35 4.02
C PRO A 202 10.46 -16.59 4.90
N GLU A 203 11.58 -17.16 5.35
CA GLU A 203 11.59 -18.35 6.20
C GLU A 203 10.93 -18.10 7.57
N GLU A 204 11.12 -16.92 8.14
CA GLU A 204 10.48 -16.53 9.40
C GLU A 204 8.97 -16.38 9.24
N VAL A 205 8.53 -15.73 8.16
CA VAL A 205 7.09 -15.59 7.85
C VAL A 205 6.45 -16.96 7.63
N LEU A 206 7.04 -17.80 6.79
CA LEU A 206 6.50 -19.14 6.49
C LEU A 206 6.41 -20.02 7.73
N LYS A 207 7.40 -19.92 8.64
CA LYS A 207 7.39 -20.64 9.91
C LYS A 207 6.29 -20.15 10.85
N ASP A 208 6.02 -18.84 10.89
CA ASP A 208 4.99 -18.26 11.75
C ASP A 208 3.58 -18.63 11.28
N LEU A 209 3.39 -18.77 9.97
CA LEU A 209 2.08 -19.03 9.37
C LEU A 209 1.63 -20.51 9.47
N ASP A 210 2.55 -21.44 9.78
CA ASP A 210 2.28 -22.89 9.80
C ASP A 210 1.63 -23.39 8.49
N LEU A 211 1.94 -22.72 7.37
CA LEU A 211 1.34 -23.01 6.07
C LEU A 211 2.08 -24.16 5.37
N GLU A 212 1.31 -25.10 4.85
CA GLU A 212 1.79 -26.13 3.94
C GLU A 212 1.80 -25.58 2.51
N GLY A 213 2.97 -25.45 1.89
CA GLY A 213 3.11 -25.02 0.49
C GLY A 213 4.52 -24.51 0.20
N GLU A 214 5.02 -24.76 -1.01
CA GLU A 214 6.28 -24.15 -1.45
C GLU A 214 5.99 -22.70 -1.88
N PRO A 215 6.68 -21.70 -1.32
CA PRO A 215 6.51 -20.31 -1.73
C PRO A 215 6.95 -20.14 -3.17
N ILE A 216 6.13 -19.43 -3.97
CA ILE A 216 6.42 -19.20 -5.39
C ILE A 216 6.56 -17.70 -5.62
N VAL A 217 7.69 -17.28 -6.19
CA VAL A 217 7.87 -15.90 -6.67
C VAL A 217 6.97 -15.67 -7.88
N VAL A 218 6.11 -14.65 -7.77
CA VAL A 218 5.10 -14.32 -8.78
C VAL A 218 5.28 -12.92 -9.38
N TYR A 219 6.05 -12.05 -8.73
CA TYR A 219 6.37 -10.71 -9.23
C TYR A 219 7.72 -10.23 -8.71
N ILE A 220 8.43 -9.42 -9.49
CA ILE A 220 9.78 -8.92 -9.17
C ILE A 220 9.90 -7.48 -9.66
N THR A 221 10.48 -6.61 -8.83
CA THR A 221 10.86 -5.23 -9.16
C THR A 221 12.39 -5.08 -9.04
N GLU A 222 12.89 -3.85 -9.10
CA GLU A 222 14.30 -3.56 -8.79
C GLU A 222 14.64 -3.87 -7.32
N LYS A 223 13.72 -3.60 -6.41
CA LYS A 223 13.96 -3.57 -4.96
C LYS A 223 13.14 -4.59 -4.18
N GLU A 224 12.11 -5.16 -4.78
CA GLU A 224 11.15 -6.04 -4.14
C GLU A 224 10.85 -7.29 -4.97
N TYR A 225 10.25 -8.28 -4.31
CA TYR A 225 9.65 -9.45 -4.96
C TYR A 225 8.42 -9.89 -4.17
N VAL A 226 7.52 -10.60 -4.84
CA VAL A 226 6.26 -11.08 -4.25
C VAL A 226 6.24 -12.59 -4.23
N LEU A 227 5.99 -13.16 -3.06
CA LEU A 227 5.74 -14.59 -2.85
C LEU A 227 4.24 -14.85 -2.76
N LEU A 228 3.76 -15.79 -3.58
CA LEU A 228 2.47 -16.42 -3.40
C LEU A 228 2.62 -17.61 -2.44
N VAL A 229 1.88 -17.57 -1.33
CA VAL A 229 1.86 -18.62 -0.32
C VAL A 229 0.41 -18.98 0.01
N GLY A 230 -0.02 -20.18 -0.37
CA GLY A 230 -1.41 -20.59 -0.27
C GLY A 230 -2.30 -19.76 -1.19
N ILE A 231 -2.97 -18.76 -0.63
CA ILE A 231 -3.80 -17.78 -1.37
C ILE A 231 -3.35 -16.33 -1.17
N ASP A 232 -2.35 -16.08 -0.32
CA ASP A 232 -1.92 -14.74 0.08
C ASP A 232 -0.64 -14.34 -0.65
N LEU A 233 -0.47 -13.04 -0.87
CA LEU A 233 0.69 -12.42 -1.49
C LEU A 233 1.52 -11.71 -0.42
N TYR A 234 2.80 -12.06 -0.31
CA TYR A 234 3.75 -11.45 0.62
C TYR A 234 4.82 -10.68 -0.16
N VAL A 235 4.94 -9.38 0.10
CA VAL A 235 5.87 -8.49 -0.60
C VAL A 235 7.10 -8.29 0.28
N PHE A 236 8.26 -8.69 -0.23
CA PHE A 236 9.54 -8.59 0.47
C PHE A 236 10.48 -7.64 -0.28
N SER A 237 11.24 -6.83 0.46
CA SER A 237 12.34 -6.07 -0.11
C SER A 237 13.63 -6.89 -0.16
N GLY A 238 14.46 -6.62 -1.16
CA GLY A 238 15.78 -7.20 -1.36
C GLY A 238 15.85 -8.19 -2.52
N ASP A 239 16.90 -9.01 -2.47
CA ASP A 239 17.14 -10.04 -3.47
C ASP A 239 16.42 -11.34 -3.13
N VAL A 240 16.10 -12.08 -4.18
CA VAL A 240 15.44 -13.38 -4.09
C VAL A 240 16.45 -14.42 -3.61
N ALA A 241 16.04 -15.36 -2.76
CA ALA A 241 16.90 -16.47 -2.36
C ALA A 241 17.31 -17.34 -3.57
N GLU A 242 18.53 -17.90 -3.54
CA GLU A 242 19.08 -18.68 -4.66
C GLU A 242 18.21 -19.91 -5.00
N GLU A 243 17.68 -20.57 -3.97
CA GLU A 243 16.85 -21.77 -4.07
C GLU A 243 15.37 -21.40 -3.84
N THR A 244 14.76 -20.71 -4.80
CA THR A 244 13.33 -20.40 -4.80
C THR A 244 12.64 -20.95 -6.05
N TYR A 245 11.32 -21.06 -5.98
CA TYR A 245 10.47 -21.40 -7.12
C TYR A 245 9.89 -20.14 -7.74
N PHE A 246 9.79 -20.10 -9.07
CA PHE A 246 9.23 -18.99 -9.82
C PHE A 246 8.01 -19.44 -10.62
N SER A 247 7.04 -18.55 -10.76
CA SER A 247 5.94 -18.76 -11.70
C SER A 247 6.44 -18.70 -13.14
N GLU A 248 5.92 -19.57 -14.01
CA GLU A 248 6.22 -19.51 -15.44
C GLU A 248 5.84 -18.17 -16.11
N LEU A 249 4.91 -17.40 -15.52
CA LEU A 249 4.55 -16.07 -16.02
C LEU A 249 5.70 -15.05 -15.90
N LEU A 250 6.70 -15.36 -15.08
CA LEU A 250 7.93 -14.59 -14.97
C LEU A 250 8.98 -14.97 -16.00
N LEU A 251 8.80 -16.01 -16.81
CA LEU A 251 9.80 -16.39 -17.81
C LEU A 251 10.07 -15.25 -18.79
N ALA A 252 11.35 -15.06 -19.10
CA ALA A 252 11.78 -14.23 -20.21
C ALA A 252 11.19 -14.77 -21.52
N PRO A 253 10.89 -13.90 -22.52
CA PRO A 253 10.45 -14.34 -23.83
C PRO A 253 11.40 -15.38 -24.43
N SER A 254 10.86 -16.39 -25.13
CA SER A 254 11.67 -17.51 -25.64
C SER A 254 12.69 -17.13 -26.72
N ASP A 255 12.51 -15.98 -27.35
CA ASP A 255 13.43 -15.39 -28.33
C ASP A 255 14.46 -14.44 -27.71
N TYR A 256 14.33 -14.10 -26.42
CA TYR A 256 15.27 -13.23 -25.71
C TYR A 256 16.66 -13.85 -25.64
N GLN A 257 17.68 -13.02 -25.88
CA GLN A 257 19.09 -13.39 -25.79
C GLN A 257 19.73 -12.60 -24.64
N LEU A 258 20.26 -13.33 -23.65
CA LEU A 258 20.84 -12.76 -22.44
C LEU A 258 21.87 -11.67 -22.78
N GLN A 259 21.72 -10.52 -22.11
CA GLN A 259 22.70 -9.44 -22.11
C GLN A 259 23.18 -9.21 -20.68
N ASP A 260 24.48 -9.10 -20.47
CA ASP A 260 25.06 -8.82 -19.15
C ASP A 260 24.51 -7.53 -18.52
N ALA A 261 24.17 -6.54 -19.34
CA ALA A 261 23.61 -5.26 -18.91
C ALA A 261 22.19 -5.37 -18.34
N ASP A 262 21.47 -6.45 -18.68
CA ASP A 262 20.09 -6.68 -18.23
C ASP A 262 20.06 -7.48 -16.92
N VAL A 263 21.17 -8.10 -16.51
CA VAL A 263 21.21 -8.98 -15.33
C VAL A 263 21.05 -8.16 -14.04
N LYS A 264 19.96 -8.41 -13.31
CA LYS A 264 19.77 -7.95 -11.93
C LYS A 264 20.48 -8.87 -10.95
N GLN A 265 20.26 -10.17 -11.09
CA GLN A 265 20.64 -11.16 -10.08
C GLN A 265 20.90 -12.53 -10.70
N ALA A 266 21.92 -13.23 -10.23
CA ALA A 266 22.08 -14.65 -10.52
C ALA A 266 21.18 -15.49 -9.60
N ILE A 267 20.59 -16.55 -10.15
CA ILE A 267 19.77 -17.52 -9.43
C ILE A 267 20.17 -18.93 -9.86
N LYS A 268 19.63 -19.95 -9.22
CA LYS A 268 19.85 -21.33 -9.65
C LYS A 268 19.41 -21.52 -11.10
N ASP A 269 20.33 -22.04 -11.92
CA ASP A 269 20.12 -22.37 -13.34
C ASP A 269 19.61 -21.19 -14.22
N GLY A 270 19.91 -19.95 -13.84
CA GLY A 270 19.46 -18.77 -14.59
C GLY A 270 19.82 -17.41 -13.99
N PHE A 271 19.12 -16.39 -14.49
CA PHE A 271 19.26 -15.01 -14.06
C PHE A 271 17.90 -14.34 -13.95
N ILE A 272 17.75 -13.44 -12.98
CA ILE A 272 16.71 -12.41 -13.04
C ILE A 272 17.27 -11.28 -13.91
N VAL A 273 16.54 -10.96 -14.97
CA VAL A 273 16.91 -9.97 -15.99
C VAL A 273 15.84 -8.90 -16.10
N LYS A 274 16.26 -7.66 -16.30
CA LYS A 274 15.38 -6.53 -16.62
C LYS A 274 15.22 -6.43 -18.13
N ILE A 275 14.02 -6.72 -18.63
CA ILE A 275 13.67 -6.62 -20.05
C ILE A 275 12.66 -5.48 -20.20
N TYR A 276 13.10 -4.39 -20.83
CA TYR A 276 12.37 -3.12 -20.83
C TYR A 276 12.12 -2.62 -19.40
N ASP A 277 10.87 -2.70 -18.94
CA ASP A 277 10.42 -2.19 -17.65
C ASP A 277 9.77 -3.29 -16.79
N GLN A 278 10.21 -4.53 -17.02
CA GLN A 278 9.77 -5.73 -16.31
C GLN A 278 10.97 -6.60 -15.94
N TYR A 279 10.92 -7.22 -14.77
CA TYR A 279 11.89 -8.22 -14.35
C TYR A 279 11.36 -9.60 -14.69
N LYS A 280 12.19 -10.38 -15.37
CA LYS A 280 11.87 -11.71 -15.89
C LYS A 280 12.96 -12.70 -15.51
N VAL A 281 12.63 -13.97 -15.53
CA VAL A 281 13.55 -15.07 -15.25
C VAL A 281 14.05 -15.64 -16.58
N TYR A 282 15.34 -15.46 -16.84
CA TYR A 282 16.05 -16.12 -17.91
C TYR A 282 16.60 -17.46 -17.42
N GLN A 283 16.31 -18.54 -18.14
CA GLN A 283 16.79 -19.89 -17.83
C GLN A 283 17.95 -20.29 -18.74
N GLU A 284 19.04 -20.78 -18.16
CA GLU A 284 20.16 -21.33 -18.94
C GLU A 284 19.95 -22.80 -19.34
N LYS A 285 19.14 -23.53 -18.56
CA LYS A 285 18.77 -24.95 -18.75
C LYS A 285 17.32 -25.15 -18.33
N ASN A 286 16.73 -26.32 -18.64
CA ASN A 286 15.45 -26.70 -18.06
C ASN A 286 15.56 -26.68 -16.53
N ASN A 287 14.99 -25.65 -15.92
CA ASN A 287 15.04 -25.40 -14.49
C ASN A 287 13.77 -25.99 -13.85
N ASP A 288 13.95 -26.93 -12.91
CA ASP A 288 12.86 -27.55 -12.16
C ASP A 288 12.25 -26.61 -11.12
N HIS A 289 12.82 -25.42 -10.93
CA HIS A 289 12.30 -24.38 -10.06
C HIS A 289 11.29 -23.45 -10.74
N ILE A 290 10.80 -23.79 -11.93
CA ILE A 290 9.74 -23.03 -12.58
C ILE A 290 8.46 -23.84 -12.62
N ILE A 291 7.44 -23.27 -12.00
CA ILE A 291 6.15 -23.91 -11.78
C ILE A 291 5.18 -23.38 -12.84
N ASP A 292 4.59 -24.31 -13.58
CA ASP A 292 3.60 -24.00 -14.60
C ASP A 292 2.31 -23.43 -13.98
N ILE A 293 1.61 -22.56 -14.72
CA ILE A 293 0.46 -21.83 -14.18
C ILE A 293 -0.66 -22.79 -13.75
N ASP A 294 -0.86 -23.90 -14.46
CA ASP A 294 -1.90 -24.87 -14.14
C ASP A 294 -1.64 -25.53 -12.78
N THR A 295 -0.38 -25.86 -12.47
CA THR A 295 0.04 -26.37 -11.17
C THR A 295 -0.18 -25.34 -10.07
N ILE A 296 0.19 -24.08 -10.27
CA ILE A 296 -0.03 -23.00 -9.30
C ILE A 296 -1.53 -22.83 -9.02
N LEU A 297 -2.34 -22.75 -10.07
CA LEU A 297 -3.79 -22.60 -9.94
C LEU A 297 -4.46 -23.80 -9.25
N GLN A 298 -3.91 -25.01 -9.39
CA GLN A 298 -4.37 -26.18 -8.62
C GLN A 298 -4.03 -26.06 -7.14
N GLN A 299 -2.84 -25.56 -6.80
CA GLN A 299 -2.44 -25.31 -5.41
C GLN A 299 -3.35 -24.25 -4.76
N VAL A 300 -3.55 -23.11 -5.42
CA VAL A 300 -4.46 -22.03 -4.96
C VAL A 300 -5.87 -22.57 -4.72
N LYS A 301 -6.43 -23.34 -5.66
CA LYS A 301 -7.75 -23.96 -5.51
C LYS A 301 -7.83 -24.92 -4.34
N LYS A 302 -6.77 -25.69 -4.08
CA LYS A 302 -6.69 -26.60 -2.94
C LYS A 302 -6.67 -25.81 -1.63
N SER A 303 -5.86 -24.76 -1.55
CA SER A 303 -5.78 -23.88 -0.37
C SER A 303 -7.13 -23.27 -0.04
N PHE A 304 -7.89 -22.77 -1.03
CA PHE A 304 -9.25 -22.29 -0.81
C PHE A 304 -10.21 -23.34 -0.22
N ALA A 305 -10.02 -24.64 -0.52
CA ALA A 305 -10.87 -25.70 0.01
C ALA A 305 -10.53 -26.09 1.47
N GLU A 306 -9.39 -25.64 1.99
CA GLU A 306 -8.93 -25.90 3.35
C GLU A 306 -9.34 -24.79 4.34
N PHE A 307 -9.79 -23.63 3.81
CA PHE A 307 -10.39 -22.52 4.57
C PHE A 307 -11.91 -22.67 4.73
#